data_AF-A0A0N0IY76-F1
#
_entry.id   AF-A0A0N0IY76-F1
#
_cell.length_a   1.000
_cell.length_b   1.000
_cell.length_c   1.000
_cell.angle_alpha   90.00
_cell.angle_beta   90.00
_cell.angle_gamma   90.00
#
_symmetry.space_group_name_H-M   'P 1'
#
loop_
_entity.id
_entity.type
_entity.pdbx_description
1 polymer ?
#
loop_
_entity_poly.entity_id
_entity_poly.type
_entity_poly.pdbx_seq_one_letter_code
_entity_poly.pdbx_strand_id
1 'polypeptide(L)'
;MKKLFISTVLLLGLSMNVFAQEHPPLPPHPSKTELINHKMSELDKRYKAERKLIQKHPLLTKKMKKAQLQALNEKYQSQKRLLKRMK
;
A
#
# COMPACT_ATOMS: atom_id res chain seq x y z
N MET A 1 56.64 -25.34 -12.84
CA MET A 1 55.50 -24.58 -13.42
C MET A 1 54.11 -25.21 -13.14
N LYS A 2 53.87 -25.78 -11.94
CA LYS A 2 52.58 -26.44 -11.61
C LYS A 2 51.61 -25.54 -10.80
N LYS A 3 52.11 -24.41 -10.27
CA LYS A 3 51.34 -23.50 -9.39
C LYS A 3 50.38 -22.58 -10.16
N LEU A 4 50.64 -22.33 -11.44
CA LEU A 4 49.79 -21.47 -12.29
C LEU A 4 48.48 -22.17 -12.66
N PHE A 5 48.51 -23.48 -12.92
CA PHE A 5 47.31 -24.25 -13.28
C PHE A 5 46.25 -24.26 -12.18
N ILE A 6 46.66 -24.33 -10.92
CA ILE A 6 45.73 -24.36 -9.77
C ILE A 6 45.03 -23.00 -9.62
N SER A 7 45.76 -21.91 -9.84
CA SER A 7 45.19 -20.56 -9.74
C SER A 7 44.16 -20.29 -10.85
N THR A 8 44.37 -20.81 -12.05
CA THR A 8 43.43 -20.64 -13.16
C THR A 8 42.15 -21.44 -12.94
N VAL A 9 42.25 -22.67 -12.44
CA VAL A 9 41.08 -23.50 -12.13
C VAL A 9 40.28 -22.92 -10.96
N LEU A 10 40.95 -22.35 -9.96
CA LEU A 10 40.28 -21.67 -8.84
C LEU A 10 39.54 -20.39 -9.31
N LEU A 11 40.17 -19.56 -10.16
CA LEU A 11 39.51 -18.37 -10.71
C LEU A 11 38.32 -18.71 -11.62
N LEU A 12 38.47 -19.73 -12.47
CA LEU A 12 37.38 -20.20 -13.34
C LEU A 12 36.22 -20.79 -12.51
N GLY A 13 36.52 -21.57 -11.47
CA GLY A 13 35.51 -22.12 -10.55
C GLY A 13 34.75 -21.06 -9.74
N LEU A 14 35.40 -19.94 -9.38
CA LEU A 14 34.74 -18.82 -8.69
C LEU A 14 33.87 -17.96 -9.61
N SER A 15 34.19 -17.85 -10.91
CA SER A 15 33.41 -17.02 -11.85
C SER A 15 32.01 -17.56 -12.19
N MET A 16 31.74 -18.85 -11.97
CA MET A 16 30.45 -19.47 -12.32
C MET A 16 29.37 -19.29 -11.24
N ASN A 17 29.71 -18.81 -10.03
CA ASN A 17 28.75 -18.66 -8.93
C ASN A 17 27.98 -17.32 -8.94
N VAL A 18 28.39 -16.32 -9.72
CA VAL A 18 27.74 -15.00 -9.73
C VAL A 18 26.48 -14.97 -10.62
N PHE A 19 26.41 -15.81 -11.66
CA PHE A 19 25.25 -15.89 -12.55
C PHE A 19 24.09 -16.75 -12.03
N ALA A 20 24.30 -17.48 -10.93
CA ALA A 20 23.28 -18.32 -10.27
C ALA A 20 22.71 -17.68 -8.99
N GLN A 21 23.01 -16.40 -8.74
CA GLN A 21 22.33 -15.66 -7.69
C GLN A 21 20.93 -15.31 -8.20
N GLU A 22 19.99 -16.23 -8.01
CA GLU A 22 18.55 -15.96 -8.19
C GLU A 22 18.25 -14.66 -7.45
N HIS A 23 17.89 -13.61 -8.20
CA HIS A 23 17.34 -12.41 -7.60
C HIS A 23 16.18 -12.86 -6.70
N PRO A 24 16.13 -12.46 -5.42
CA PRO A 24 15.02 -12.84 -4.56
C PRO A 24 13.74 -12.47 -5.30
N PRO A 25 12.76 -13.40 -5.39
CA PRO A 25 11.54 -13.15 -6.16
C PRO A 25 10.96 -11.82 -5.68
N LEU A 26 10.64 -10.94 -6.64
CA LEU A 26 10.05 -9.64 -6.30
C LEU A 26 8.90 -9.88 -5.32
N PRO A 27 8.81 -9.08 -4.23
CA PRO A 27 7.77 -9.27 -3.23
C PRO A 27 6.41 -9.28 -3.94
N PRO A 28 5.49 -10.17 -3.55
CA PRO A 28 4.21 -10.30 -4.23
C PRO A 28 3.51 -8.94 -4.20
N HIS A 29 3.46 -8.28 -5.36
CA HIS A 29 2.76 -7.02 -5.49
C HIS A 29 1.27 -7.30 -5.25
N PRO A 30 0.59 -6.51 -4.42
CA PRO A 30 -0.81 -6.74 -4.10
C PRO A 30 -1.63 -6.67 -5.39
N SER A 31 -2.60 -7.58 -5.52
CA SER A 31 -3.49 -7.57 -6.67
C SER A 31 -4.28 -6.25 -6.73
N LYS A 32 -4.72 -5.84 -7.94
CA LYS A 32 -5.55 -4.64 -8.10
C LYS A 32 -6.76 -4.66 -7.14
N THR A 33 -7.35 -5.83 -6.95
CA THR A 33 -8.47 -6.07 -6.04
C THR A 33 -8.07 -5.87 -4.57
N GLU A 34 -6.92 -6.40 -4.14
CA GLU A 34 -6.39 -6.18 -2.78
C GLU A 34 -6.12 -4.70 -2.50
N LEU A 35 -5.53 -3.99 -3.46
CA LEU A 35 -5.29 -2.54 -3.35
C LEU A 35 -6.59 -1.76 -3.18
N ILE A 36 -7.64 -2.11 -3.94
CA ILE A 36 -8.94 -1.45 -3.84
C ILE A 36 -9.62 -1.77 -2.51
N ASN A 37 -9.57 -3.03 -2.06
CA ASN A 37 -10.10 -3.44 -0.77
C ASN A 37 -9.38 -2.73 0.38
N HIS A 38 -8.05 -2.61 0.32
CA HIS A 38 -7.26 -1.86 1.28
C HIS A 38 -7.66 -0.37 1.30
N LYS A 39 -7.78 0.25 0.13
CA LYS A 39 -8.25 1.64 0.01
C LYS A 39 -9.67 1.83 0.55
N MET A 40 -10.58 0.88 0.32
CA MET A 40 -11.94 0.92 0.88
C MET A 40 -11.92 0.84 2.40
N SER A 41 -11.11 -0.04 2.99
CA SER A 41 -10.95 -0.16 4.44
C SER A 41 -10.40 1.12 5.06
N GLU A 42 -9.35 1.71 4.47
CA GLU A 42 -8.78 2.97 4.91
C GLU A 42 -9.77 4.14 4.82
N LEU A 43 -10.56 4.18 3.75
CA LEU A 43 -11.62 5.17 3.56
C LEU A 43 -12.70 5.06 4.65
N ASP A 44 -13.12 3.84 5.01
CA ASP A 44 -14.07 3.60 6.10
C ASP A 44 -13.50 4.02 7.47
N LYS A 45 -12.22 3.75 7.73
CA LYS A 45 -11.54 4.19 8.97
C LYS A 45 -11.50 5.71 9.08
N ARG A 46 -11.08 6.40 8.01
CA ARG A 46 -11.03 7.87 7.96
C ARG A 46 -12.39 8.50 8.18
N TYR A 47 -13.42 7.98 7.51
CA TYR A 47 -14.80 8.43 7.70
C TYR A 47 -15.25 8.31 9.16
N LYS A 48 -15.01 7.16 9.80
CA LYS A 48 -15.36 6.94 11.21
C LYS A 48 -14.60 7.88 12.14
N ALA A 49 -13.32 8.13 11.87
CA ALA A 49 -12.50 9.06 12.66
C ALA A 49 -13.02 10.50 12.54
N GLU A 50 -13.18 11.02 11.33
CA GLU A 50 -13.69 12.37 11.07
C GLU A 50 -15.11 12.55 11.64
N ARG A 51 -15.99 11.57 11.46
CA ARG A 51 -17.34 11.60 12.03
C ARG A 51 -17.34 11.71 13.55
N LYS A 52 -16.40 11.05 14.24
CA LYS A 52 -16.24 11.16 15.70
C LYS A 52 -15.70 12.54 16.09
N LEU A 53 -14.74 13.09 15.34
CA LEU A 53 -14.18 14.41 15.58
C LEU A 53 -15.25 15.51 15.46
N ILE A 54 -16.07 15.48 14.40
CA ILE A 54 -17.16 16.46 14.20
C ILE A 54 -18.16 16.42 15.37
N GLN A 55 -18.52 15.21 15.84
CA GLN A 55 -19.44 15.07 16.96
C GLN A 55 -18.86 15.60 18.27
N LYS A 56 -17.61 15.27 18.56
CA LYS A 56 -16.90 15.68 19.78
C LYS A 56 -16.44 17.15 19.76
N HIS A 57 -16.57 17.85 18.64
CA HIS A 57 -16.04 19.20 18.52
C HIS A 57 -16.72 20.18 19.51
N PRO A 58 -15.96 20.86 20.39
CA PRO A 58 -16.52 21.66 21.47
C PRO A 58 -17.12 22.99 21.00
N LEU A 59 -16.55 23.61 19.96
CA LEU A 59 -16.94 24.96 19.50
C LEU A 59 -18.02 24.98 18.41
N LEU A 60 -18.42 23.82 17.87
CA LEU A 60 -19.36 23.77 16.75
C LEU A 60 -20.80 23.70 17.24
N THR A 61 -21.66 24.55 16.69
CA THR A 61 -23.11 24.47 16.93
C THR A 61 -23.70 23.19 16.33
N LYS A 62 -24.86 22.76 16.83
CA LYS A 62 -25.57 21.57 16.31
C LYS A 62 -25.84 21.66 14.79
N LYS A 63 -26.20 22.84 14.29
CA LYS A 63 -26.45 23.08 12.86
C LYS A 63 -25.17 22.90 12.03
N MET A 64 -24.05 23.44 12.50
CA MET A 64 -22.76 23.30 11.82
C MET A 64 -22.27 21.85 11.83
N LYS A 65 -22.42 21.13 12.95
CA LYS A 65 -22.10 19.69 13.02
C LYS A 65 -22.91 18.89 12.01
N LYS A 66 -24.21 19.17 11.86
CA LYS A 66 -25.06 18.52 10.87
C LYS A 66 -24.59 18.79 9.44
N ALA A 67 -24.28 20.04 9.12
CA ALA A 67 -23.76 20.41 7.80
C ALA A 67 -22.42 19.71 7.49
N GLN A 68 -21.50 19.67 8.44
CA GLN A 68 -20.22 18.97 8.28
C GLN A 68 -20.40 17.46 8.13
N LEU A 69 -21.31 16.84 8.89
CA LEU A 69 -21.62 15.41 8.73
C LEU A 69 -22.22 15.10 7.36
N GLN A 70 -23.06 16.00 6.83
CA GLN A 70 -23.63 15.84 5.49
C GLN A 70 -22.53 15.94 4.42
N ALA A 71 -21.69 16.97 4.47
CA ALA A 71 -20.57 17.12 3.54
C ALA A 71 -19.60 15.92 3.61
N LEU A 72 -19.32 15.42 4.82
CA LEU A 72 -18.51 14.21 5.03
C LEU A 72 -19.16 12.98 4.39
N ASN A 73 -20.47 12.79 4.56
CA ASN A 73 -21.20 11.68 3.94
C ASN A 73 -21.17 11.75 2.41
N GLU A 74 -21.37 12.93 1.83
CA GLU A 74 -21.35 13.13 0.38
C GLU A 74 -19.98 12.79 -0.20
N LYS A 75 -18.90 13.31 0.42
CA LYS A 75 -17.52 12.99 0.05
C LYS A 75 -17.24 11.48 0.14
N TYR A 76 -17.64 10.85 1.25
CA TYR A 76 -17.49 9.41 1.47
C TYR A 76 -18.20 8.60 0.37
N GLN A 77 -19.45 8.94 0.06
CA GLN A 77 -20.23 8.23 -0.97
C GLN A 77 -19.63 8.41 -2.36
N SER A 78 -19.17 9.62 -2.70
CA SER A 78 -18.50 9.90 -3.97
C SER A 78 -17.26 9.03 -4.14
N GLN A 79 -16.37 9.03 -3.15
CA GLN A 79 -15.14 8.24 -3.19
C GLN A 79 -15.41 6.74 -3.18
N LYS A 80 -16.41 6.27 -2.41
CA LYS A 80 -16.82 4.86 -2.41
C LYS A 80 -17.34 4.40 -3.77
N ARG A 81 -18.14 5.23 -4.44
CA ARG A 81 -18.61 4.96 -5.81
C ARG A 81 -17.45 4.89 -6.79
N LEU A 82 -16.47 5.79 -6.68
CA LEU A 82 -15.28 5.77 -7.52
C LEU A 82 -14.48 4.48 -7.34
N LEU A 83 -14.20 4.08 -6.09
CA LEU A 83 -13.47 2.84 -5.82
C LEU A 83 -14.23 1.60 -6.30
N LYS A 84 -15.57 1.59 -6.20
CA LYS A 84 -16.40 0.51 -6.74
C LYS A 84 -16.36 0.42 -8.26
N ARG A 85 -16.25 1.55 -8.97
CA ARG A 85 -16.10 1.57 -10.44
C ARG A 85 -14.73 1.10 -10.90
N MET A 86 -13.72 1.19 -10.03
CA MET A 86 -12.36 0.74 -10.30
C MET A 86 -12.16 -0.77 -10.03
N LYS A 87 -13.07 -1.38 -9.27
CA LYS A 87 -13.06 -2.80 -8.93
C LYS A 87 -13.63 -3.61 -10.08
#